data_AF-A0A0T2Q6F4-F1
#
_entry.id   AF-A0A0T2Q6F4-F1
#
_cell.length_a   1.000
_cell.length_b   1.000
_cell.length_c   1.000
_cell.angle_alpha   90.00
_cell.angle_beta   90.00
_cell.angle_gamma   90.00
#
_symmetry.space_group_name_H-M   'P 1'
#
loop_
_entity.id
_entity.type
_entity.pdbx_description
1 polymer ?
#
loop_
_entity_poly.entity_id
_entity_poly.type
_entity_poly.pdbx_seq_one_letter_code
_entity_poly.pdbx_strand_id
1 'polypeptide(L)'
;MPTEAILREEATRLITVREGEGREEISTTRGVIRALAHTALKGGPLAQRNYIQMVTALDREEARLRQERFKFWQSYVQKARDRMQDAATRGQGLPTYLPHPDDIVFDYTHLTVRFTGPCDPDDAAQVEQQRRLSHLCLELSLYHEEDHCRGEGSLDKARIGFWLLSHIALEVGLPKRLRMSKEDYRAIERRQSVHRNWLFHLERECEELGLPFERRRKNWPVVELSELGIKFS
;
A
#
# COMPACT_ATOMS: atom_id res chain seq x y z
N MET A 1 36.85 0.67 -25.98
CA MET A 1 36.53 1.95 -25.31
C MET A 1 37.08 1.92 -23.87
N PRO A 2 38.36 2.26 -23.63
CA PRO A 2 38.96 2.20 -22.29
C PRO A 2 38.80 3.48 -21.43
N THR A 3 38.54 4.64 -22.04
CA THR A 3 38.56 5.94 -21.33
C THR A 3 37.40 6.14 -20.35
N GLU A 4 36.19 5.69 -20.70
CA GLU A 4 35.02 5.81 -19.81
C GLU A 4 35.14 4.95 -18.55
N ALA A 5 35.75 3.77 -18.66
CA ALA A 5 35.97 2.87 -17.54
C ALA A 5 36.95 3.48 -16.53
N ILE A 6 38.08 4.01 -17.03
CA ILE A 6 39.08 4.70 -16.21
C ILE A 6 38.49 5.94 -15.52
N LEU A 7 37.69 6.73 -16.25
CA LEU A 7 37.01 7.90 -15.67
C LEU A 7 36.01 7.51 -14.58
N ARG A 8 35.28 6.41 -14.75
CA ARG A 8 34.32 5.93 -13.75
C ARG A 8 35.05 5.43 -12.49
N GLU A 9 36.15 4.73 -12.66
CA GLU A 9 37.00 4.26 -11.56
C GLU A 9 37.53 5.44 -10.73
N GLU A 10 38.13 6.43 -11.40
CA GLU A 10 38.65 7.64 -10.74
C GLU A 10 37.55 8.48 -10.08
N ALA A 11 36.36 8.54 -10.68
CA ALA A 11 35.20 9.24 -10.13
C ALA A 11 34.72 8.64 -8.80
N THR A 12 34.86 7.31 -8.63
CA THR A 12 34.47 6.57 -7.42
C THR A 12 35.55 6.48 -6.35
N ARG A 13 36.81 6.77 -6.69
CA ARG A 13 37.94 6.73 -5.77
C ARG A 13 37.69 7.61 -4.55
N LEU A 14 38.01 7.10 -3.36
CA LEU A 14 37.88 7.84 -2.12
C LEU A 14 39.08 8.76 -1.92
N ILE A 15 38.81 10.00 -1.52
CA ILE A 15 39.80 10.99 -1.13
C ILE A 15 39.49 11.49 0.28
N THR A 16 40.53 11.71 1.08
CA THR A 16 40.37 12.30 2.41
C THR A 16 40.30 13.81 2.28
N VAL A 17 39.16 14.40 2.67
CA VAL A 17 38.97 15.85 2.69
C VAL A 17 38.89 16.33 4.14
N ARG A 18 39.57 17.44 4.41
CA ARG A 18 39.60 18.07 5.74
C ARG A 18 38.64 19.27 5.75
N GLU A 19 37.57 19.18 6.52
CA GLU A 19 36.61 20.27 6.75
C GLU A 19 36.56 20.58 8.25
N GLY A 20 36.97 21.79 8.63
CA GLY A 20 37.05 22.20 10.04
C GLY A 20 38.00 21.32 10.85
N GLU A 21 37.50 20.74 11.95
CA GLU A 21 38.26 19.84 12.82
C GLU A 21 38.18 18.35 12.42
N GLY A 22 37.33 17.98 11.45
CA GLY A 22 37.11 16.60 11.03
C GLY A 22 37.83 16.20 9.73
N ARG A 23 38.09 14.90 9.57
CA ARG A 23 38.47 14.28 8.29
C ARG A 23 37.35 13.35 7.84
N GLU A 24 36.77 13.61 6.68
CA GLU A 24 35.75 12.75 6.04
C GLU A 24 36.38 12.13 4.78
N GLU A 25 36.15 10.83 4.55
CA GLU A 25 36.45 10.19 3.27
C GLU A 25 35.25 10.35 2.34
N ILE A 26 35.45 11.00 1.20
CA ILE A 26 34.42 11.23 0.20
C ILE A 26 34.92 10.80 -1.18
N SER A 27 34.01 10.42 -2.08
CA SER A 27 34.39 10.12 -3.47
C SER A 27 34.94 11.37 -4.19
N THR A 28 35.85 11.17 -5.15
CA THR A 28 36.42 12.23 -5.98
C THR A 28 35.32 13.11 -6.60
N THR A 29 34.26 12.49 -7.14
CA THR A 29 33.12 13.22 -7.70
C THR A 29 32.45 14.14 -6.69
N ARG A 30 32.20 13.64 -5.47
CA ARG A 30 31.59 14.43 -4.40
C ARG A 30 32.50 15.58 -3.98
N GLY A 31 33.81 15.34 -3.90
CA GLY A 31 34.81 16.36 -3.59
C GLY A 31 34.85 17.48 -4.64
N VAL A 32 34.86 17.13 -5.93
CA VAL A 32 34.84 18.10 -7.02
C VAL A 32 33.57 18.94 -7.00
N ILE A 33 32.40 18.32 -6.81
CA ILE A 33 31.12 19.05 -6.72
C ILE A 33 31.11 19.99 -5.52
N ARG A 34 31.60 19.57 -4.33
CA ARG A 34 31.71 20.42 -3.14
C ARG A 34 32.66 21.60 -3.38
N ALA A 35 33.83 21.37 -3.97
CA ALA A 35 34.78 22.43 -4.28
C ALA A 35 34.24 23.45 -5.31
N LEU A 36 33.51 22.96 -6.32
CA LEU A 36 32.81 23.78 -7.30
C LEU A 36 31.74 24.64 -6.62
N ALA A 37 30.90 24.04 -5.77
CA ALA A 37 29.87 24.74 -5.01
C ALA A 37 30.48 25.81 -4.08
N HIS A 38 31.55 25.47 -3.35
CA HIS A 38 32.26 26.43 -2.48
C HIS A 38 32.81 27.63 -3.27
N THR A 39 33.38 27.39 -4.45
CA THR A 39 33.90 28.43 -5.33
C THR A 39 32.76 29.29 -5.91
N ALA A 40 31.64 28.67 -6.25
CA ALA A 40 30.44 29.38 -6.70
C ALA A 40 29.87 30.29 -5.60
N LEU A 41 29.80 29.80 -4.35
CA LEU A 41 29.35 30.58 -3.19
C LEU A 41 30.26 31.79 -2.89
N LYS A 42 31.56 31.66 -3.15
CA LYS A 42 32.53 32.78 -3.03
C LYS A 42 32.43 33.83 -4.14
N GLY A 43 31.55 33.67 -5.11
CA GLY A 43 31.33 34.67 -6.17
C GLY A 43 32.09 34.41 -7.47
N GLY A 44 32.69 33.23 -7.67
CA GLY A 44 33.38 32.89 -8.92
C GLY A 44 32.38 32.77 -10.10
N PRO A 45 32.40 33.66 -11.11
CA PRO A 45 31.34 33.70 -12.13
C PRO A 45 31.23 32.42 -12.96
N LEU A 46 32.38 31.83 -13.32
CA LEU A 46 32.43 30.57 -14.08
C LEU A 46 31.92 29.38 -13.24
N ALA A 47 32.30 29.33 -11.96
CA ALA A 47 31.85 28.29 -11.05
C ALA A 47 30.34 28.37 -10.79
N GLN A 48 29.80 29.58 -10.59
CA GLN A 48 28.36 29.82 -10.46
C GLN A 48 27.60 29.36 -11.70
N ARG A 49 28.05 29.75 -12.89
CA ARG A 49 27.43 29.34 -14.15
C ARG A 49 27.42 27.83 -14.32
N ASN A 50 28.55 27.18 -14.11
CA ASN A 50 28.66 25.73 -14.25
C ASN A 50 27.78 25.00 -13.24
N TYR A 51 27.77 25.45 -11.98
CA TYR A 51 26.93 24.86 -10.94
C TYR A 51 25.43 25.01 -11.24
N ILE A 52 24.98 26.21 -11.63
CA ILE A 52 23.58 26.46 -12.03
C ILE A 52 23.19 25.59 -13.23
N GLN A 53 24.08 25.45 -14.22
CA GLN A 53 23.83 24.58 -15.39
C GLN A 53 23.67 23.12 -14.99
N MET A 54 24.50 22.61 -14.07
CA MET A 54 24.37 21.26 -13.55
C MET A 54 23.03 21.04 -12.83
N VAL A 55 22.66 21.94 -11.92
CA VAL A 55 21.37 21.86 -11.19
C VAL A 55 20.20 21.94 -12.16
N THR A 56 20.22 22.89 -13.10
CA THR A 56 19.16 23.02 -14.12
C THR A 56 19.05 21.77 -14.99
N ALA A 57 20.17 21.13 -15.33
CA ALA A 57 20.17 19.88 -16.10
C ALA A 57 19.55 18.73 -15.30
N LEU A 58 19.88 18.62 -14.00
CA LEU A 58 19.28 17.64 -13.09
C LEU A 58 17.77 17.87 -12.95
N ASP A 59 17.33 19.11 -12.71
CA ASP A 59 15.92 19.45 -12.57
C ASP A 59 15.12 19.12 -13.84
N ARG A 60 15.70 19.38 -15.02
CA ARG A 60 15.09 19.04 -16.32
C ARG A 60 14.97 17.53 -16.50
N GLU A 61 16.00 16.78 -16.12
CA GLU A 61 15.98 15.33 -16.24
C GLU A 61 14.97 14.70 -15.26
N GLU A 62 14.91 15.17 -14.02
CA GLU A 62 13.89 14.75 -13.07
C GLU A 62 12.48 15.08 -13.56
N ALA A 63 12.28 16.28 -14.11
CA ALA A 63 10.99 16.67 -14.69
C ALA A 63 10.61 15.78 -15.89
N ARG A 64 11.58 15.42 -16.73
CA ARG A 64 11.38 14.49 -17.86
C ARG A 64 10.97 13.11 -17.37
N LEU A 65 11.73 12.52 -16.44
CA LEU A 65 11.43 11.21 -15.87
C LEU A 65 10.07 11.18 -15.17
N ARG A 66 9.72 12.26 -14.46
CA ARG A 66 8.41 12.42 -13.82
C ARG A 66 7.28 12.42 -14.86
N GLN A 67 7.44 13.18 -15.94
CA GLN A 67 6.47 13.23 -17.03
C GLN A 67 6.33 11.88 -17.75
N GLU A 68 7.44 11.18 -18.00
CA GLU A 68 7.45 9.86 -18.64
C GLU A 68 6.72 8.83 -17.79
N ARG A 69 7.03 8.78 -16.49
CA ARG A 69 6.34 7.90 -15.54
C ARG A 69 4.85 8.23 -15.47
N PHE A 70 4.48 9.50 -15.43
CA PHE A 70 3.08 9.92 -15.41
C PHE A 70 2.33 9.44 -16.65
N LYS A 71 2.88 9.67 -17.85
CA LYS A 71 2.30 9.23 -19.13
C LYS A 71 2.20 7.71 -19.23
N PHE A 72 3.21 6.99 -18.73
CA PHE A 72 3.19 5.53 -18.67
C PHE A 72 1.96 5.03 -17.89
N TRP A 73 1.74 5.57 -16.69
CA TRP A 73 0.62 5.16 -15.85
C TRP A 73 -0.74 5.57 -16.41
N GLN A 74 -0.85 6.74 -17.05
CA GLN A 74 -2.09 7.10 -17.76
C GLN A 74 -2.40 6.10 -18.87
N SER A 75 -1.39 5.73 -19.65
CA SER A 75 -1.53 4.76 -20.73
C SER A 75 -1.89 3.37 -20.20
N TYR A 76 -1.32 2.98 -19.06
CA TYR A 76 -1.66 1.75 -18.36
C TYR A 76 -3.13 1.72 -17.94
N VAL A 77 -3.61 2.75 -17.25
CA VAL A 77 -5.01 2.84 -16.77
C VAL A 77 -5.99 2.82 -17.93
N GLN A 78 -5.71 3.56 -19.01
CA GLN A 78 -6.57 3.56 -20.19
C GLN A 78 -6.67 2.16 -20.81
N LYS A 79 -5.52 1.52 -21.09
CA LYS A 79 -5.49 0.17 -21.67
C LYS A 79 -6.16 -0.88 -20.77
N ALA A 80 -5.98 -0.77 -19.46
CA ALA A 80 -6.61 -1.68 -18.51
C ALA A 80 -8.15 -1.53 -18.54
N ARG A 81 -8.65 -0.30 -18.51
CA ARG A 81 -10.10 -0.02 -18.58
C ARG A 81 -10.72 -0.48 -19.89
N ASP A 82 -10.07 -0.20 -21.02
CA ASP A 82 -10.54 -0.63 -22.34
C ASP A 82 -10.68 -2.17 -22.38
N ARG A 83 -9.67 -2.89 -21.87
CA ARG A 83 -9.71 -4.37 -21.81
C ARG A 83 -10.75 -4.91 -20.85
N MET A 84 -10.98 -4.26 -19.70
CA MET A 84 -12.04 -4.64 -18.77
C MET A 84 -13.42 -4.47 -19.40
N GLN A 85 -13.62 -3.37 -20.13
CA GLN A 85 -14.87 -3.09 -20.84
C GLN A 85 -15.10 -4.08 -22.00
N ASP A 86 -14.06 -4.41 -22.75
CA ASP A 86 -14.11 -5.42 -23.81
C ASP A 86 -14.45 -6.81 -23.25
N ALA A 87 -13.81 -7.21 -22.14
CA ALA A 87 -14.09 -8.49 -21.48
C ALA A 87 -15.53 -8.56 -20.96
N ALA A 88 -16.00 -7.49 -20.32
CA ALA A 88 -17.39 -7.39 -19.85
C ALA A 88 -18.39 -7.48 -21.00
N THR A 89 -18.14 -6.82 -22.12
CA THR A 89 -19.00 -6.87 -23.32
C THR A 89 -19.04 -8.26 -23.94
N ARG A 90 -17.92 -9.00 -23.89
CA ARG A 90 -17.81 -10.37 -24.41
C ARG A 90 -18.26 -11.45 -23.43
N GLY A 91 -18.69 -11.08 -22.22
CA GLY A 91 -19.04 -12.03 -21.15
C GLY A 91 -17.87 -12.90 -20.69
N GLN A 92 -16.63 -12.44 -20.89
CA GLN A 92 -15.43 -13.12 -20.42
C GLN A 92 -15.12 -12.68 -18.99
N GLY A 93 -14.44 -13.54 -18.22
CA GLY A 93 -14.00 -13.18 -16.87
C GLY A 93 -13.15 -11.90 -16.89
N LEU A 94 -13.43 -10.98 -15.96
CA LEU A 94 -12.70 -9.71 -15.90
C LEU A 94 -11.21 -9.99 -15.63
N PRO A 95 -10.29 -9.44 -16.45
CA PRO A 95 -8.87 -9.59 -16.21
C PRO A 95 -8.47 -8.92 -14.89
N THR A 96 -7.73 -9.64 -14.05
CA THR A 96 -7.18 -9.11 -12.80
C THR A 96 -5.92 -8.29 -13.10
N TYR A 97 -6.02 -6.97 -12.97
CA TYR A 97 -4.88 -6.06 -13.10
C TYR A 97 -4.25 -5.76 -11.75
N LEU A 98 -2.91 -5.83 -11.71
CA LEU A 98 -2.09 -5.33 -10.61
C LEU A 98 -1.09 -4.31 -11.17
N PRO A 99 -1.04 -3.07 -10.63
CA PRO A 99 -2.06 -2.45 -9.76
C PRO A 99 -3.41 -2.24 -10.46
N HIS A 100 -4.53 -2.29 -9.73
CA HIS A 100 -5.85 -2.07 -10.33
C HIS A 100 -6.00 -0.61 -10.81
N PRO A 101 -6.61 -0.33 -11.99
CA PRO A 101 -6.69 1.02 -12.54
C PRO A 101 -7.36 2.04 -11.61
N ASP A 102 -8.34 1.63 -10.81
CA ASP A 102 -9.04 2.51 -9.87
C ASP A 102 -8.26 2.81 -8.58
N ASP A 103 -7.14 2.13 -8.34
CA ASP A 103 -6.25 2.42 -7.21
C ASP A 103 -5.15 3.42 -7.57
N ILE A 104 -5.10 3.87 -8.83
CA ILE A 104 -4.07 4.76 -9.33
C ILE A 104 -4.63 6.18 -9.35
N VAL A 105 -4.11 7.01 -8.44
CA VAL A 105 -4.51 8.41 -8.29
C VAL A 105 -3.44 9.30 -8.92
N PHE A 106 -3.87 10.11 -9.88
CA PHE A 106 -3.01 11.05 -10.60
C PHE A 106 -3.10 12.44 -9.98
N ASP A 107 -1.95 13.03 -9.68
CA ASP A 107 -1.81 14.44 -9.37
C ASP A 107 -1.32 15.17 -10.63
N TYR A 108 -2.22 15.88 -11.29
CA TYR A 108 -1.92 16.61 -12.52
C TYR A 108 -1.10 17.89 -12.28
N THR A 109 -1.10 18.42 -11.06
CA THR A 109 -0.35 19.63 -10.70
C THR A 109 1.13 19.31 -10.57
N HIS A 110 1.45 18.21 -9.89
CA HIS A 110 2.83 17.79 -9.65
C HIS A 110 3.32 16.70 -10.60
N LEU A 111 2.46 16.21 -11.50
CA LEU A 111 2.73 15.06 -12.38
C LEU A 111 3.18 13.81 -11.61
N THR A 112 2.59 13.58 -10.44
CA THR A 112 2.90 12.42 -9.59
C THR A 112 1.77 11.39 -9.63
N VAL A 113 2.12 10.16 -9.27
CA VAL A 113 1.20 9.02 -9.24
C VAL A 113 1.26 8.39 -7.87
N ARG A 114 0.11 8.23 -7.23
CA ARG A 114 -0.06 7.57 -5.93
C ARG A 114 -0.89 6.30 -6.11
N PHE A 115 -0.47 5.23 -5.45
CA PHE A 115 -1.19 3.96 -5.42
C PHE A 115 -1.92 3.84 -4.08
N THR A 116 -3.21 3.54 -4.11
CA THR A 116 -4.05 3.34 -2.92
C THR A 116 -4.43 1.89 -2.69
N GLY A 117 -3.82 0.97 -3.44
CA GLY A 117 -4.10 -0.46 -3.36
C GLY A 117 -2.89 -1.28 -3.79
N PRO A 118 -3.05 -2.62 -3.83
CA PRO A 118 -1.94 -3.54 -3.97
C PRO A 118 -1.23 -3.35 -5.32
N CYS A 119 0.10 -3.28 -5.27
CA CYS A 119 0.93 -3.10 -6.47
C CYS A 119 1.55 -4.40 -6.96
N ASP A 120 1.67 -5.40 -6.09
CA ASP A 120 2.22 -6.72 -6.39
C ASP A 120 1.32 -7.84 -5.83
N PRO A 121 1.58 -9.11 -6.20
CA PRO A 121 0.78 -10.25 -5.77
C PRO A 121 0.78 -10.50 -4.25
N ASP A 122 1.88 -10.19 -3.57
CA ASP A 122 2.02 -10.43 -2.13
C ASP A 122 1.18 -9.41 -1.35
N ASP A 123 1.24 -8.13 -1.75
CA ASP A 123 0.36 -7.07 -1.28
C ASP A 123 -1.12 -7.42 -1.55
N ALA A 124 -1.42 -7.97 -2.73
CA ALA A 124 -2.78 -8.35 -3.09
C ALA A 124 -3.31 -9.47 -2.17
N ALA A 125 -2.47 -10.45 -1.82
CA ALA A 125 -2.83 -11.51 -0.89
C ALA A 125 -3.08 -10.96 0.52
N GLN A 126 -2.25 -10.03 0.99
CA GLN A 126 -2.45 -9.38 2.30
C GLN A 126 -3.74 -8.57 2.34
N VAL A 127 -4.02 -7.78 1.29
CA VAL A 127 -5.25 -6.98 1.19
C VAL A 127 -6.49 -7.90 1.13
N GLU A 128 -6.41 -9.03 0.44
CA GLU A 128 -7.50 -10.01 0.41
C GLU A 128 -7.71 -10.68 1.78
N GLN A 129 -6.63 -11.04 2.49
CA GLN A 129 -6.72 -11.55 3.85
C GLN A 129 -7.35 -10.53 4.80
N GLN A 130 -6.93 -9.26 4.72
CA GLN A 130 -7.52 -8.16 5.49
C GLN A 130 -9.01 -7.98 5.16
N ARG A 131 -9.41 -8.09 3.90
CA ARG A 131 -10.81 -8.02 3.46
C ARG A 131 -11.63 -9.16 4.07
N ARG A 132 -11.12 -10.40 4.03
CA ARG A 132 -11.77 -11.56 4.65
C ARG A 132 -11.91 -11.40 6.17
N LEU A 133 -10.86 -10.94 6.84
CA LEU A 133 -10.88 -10.65 8.28
C LEU A 133 -11.90 -9.56 8.63
N SER A 134 -11.99 -8.50 7.83
CA SER A 134 -12.99 -7.44 7.99
C SER A 134 -14.41 -8.00 7.96
N HIS A 135 -14.71 -8.84 6.96
CA HIS A 135 -16.02 -9.46 6.81
C HIS A 135 -16.33 -10.40 7.98
N LEU A 136 -15.37 -11.22 8.38
CA LEU A 136 -15.52 -12.12 9.52
C LEU A 136 -15.81 -11.35 10.82
N CYS A 137 -15.08 -10.26 11.09
CA CYS A 137 -15.31 -9.41 12.27
C CYS A 137 -16.74 -8.88 12.32
N LEU A 138 -17.28 -8.43 11.18
CA LEU A 138 -18.66 -7.99 11.11
C LEU A 138 -19.63 -9.15 11.41
N GLU A 139 -19.46 -10.31 10.78
CA GLU A 139 -20.32 -11.46 11.02
C GLU A 139 -20.28 -11.91 12.49
N LEU A 140 -19.10 -11.91 13.12
CA LEU A 140 -18.93 -12.19 14.55
C LEU A 140 -19.67 -11.18 15.42
N SER A 141 -19.60 -9.89 15.11
CA SER A 141 -20.31 -8.84 15.85
C SER A 141 -21.82 -9.07 15.84
N LEU A 142 -22.37 -9.39 14.67
CA LEU A 142 -23.79 -9.66 14.47
C LEU A 142 -24.23 -10.95 15.17
N TYR A 143 -23.41 -12.00 15.09
CA TYR A 143 -23.66 -13.25 15.81
C TYR A 143 -23.75 -13.03 17.31
N HIS A 144 -22.82 -12.24 17.86
CA HIS A 144 -22.79 -11.94 19.29
C HIS A 144 -23.94 -11.06 19.75
N GLU A 145 -24.36 -10.09 18.93
CA GLU A 145 -25.54 -9.28 19.20
C GLU A 145 -26.80 -10.15 19.33
N GLU A 146 -26.98 -11.15 18.45
CA GLU A 146 -28.09 -12.09 18.55
C GLU A 146 -28.02 -13.02 19.76
N ASP A 147 -26.86 -13.63 20.04
CA ASP A 147 -26.68 -14.52 21.22
C ASP A 147 -26.98 -13.74 22.52
N HIS A 148 -26.59 -12.45 22.57
CA HIS A 148 -26.93 -11.54 23.66
C HIS A 148 -28.44 -11.23 23.73
N CYS A 149 -29.07 -10.90 22.60
CA CYS A 149 -30.52 -10.65 22.54
C CYS A 149 -31.37 -11.87 22.93
N ARG A 150 -30.90 -13.09 22.65
CA ARG A 150 -31.57 -14.34 23.03
C ARG A 150 -31.40 -14.71 24.51
N GLY A 151 -30.54 -14.00 25.24
CA GLY A 151 -30.21 -14.32 26.64
C GLY A 151 -29.38 -15.60 26.79
N GLU A 152 -28.85 -16.14 25.69
CA GLU A 152 -28.03 -17.37 25.65
C GLU A 152 -26.52 -17.06 25.69
N GLY A 153 -26.15 -15.79 25.52
CA GLY A 153 -24.78 -15.31 25.51
C GLY A 153 -24.28 -14.84 26.88
N SER A 154 -23.17 -15.40 27.36
CA SER A 154 -22.42 -14.88 28.52
C SER A 154 -21.46 -13.74 28.14
N LEU A 155 -21.55 -13.23 26.90
CA LEU A 155 -20.57 -12.31 26.34
C LEU A 155 -20.96 -10.86 26.57
N ASP A 156 -19.98 -10.09 27.06
CA ASP A 156 -20.11 -8.68 27.39
C ASP A 156 -20.26 -7.83 26.11
N LYS A 157 -21.05 -6.76 26.18
CA LYS A 157 -21.22 -5.77 25.09
C LYS A 157 -19.88 -5.23 24.59
N ALA A 158 -18.86 -5.23 25.45
CA ALA A 158 -17.49 -4.91 25.10
C ALA A 158 -16.93 -5.76 23.94
N ARG A 159 -17.28 -7.05 23.85
CA ARG A 159 -16.81 -7.93 22.77
C ARG A 159 -17.52 -7.68 21.44
N ILE A 160 -18.82 -7.39 21.48
CA ILE A 160 -19.58 -6.96 20.27
C ILE A 160 -18.95 -5.69 19.71
N GLY A 161 -18.69 -4.70 20.58
CA GLY A 161 -18.01 -3.46 20.22
C GLY A 161 -16.60 -3.69 19.65
N PHE A 162 -15.82 -4.59 20.25
CA PHE A 162 -14.48 -4.94 19.75
C PHE A 162 -14.50 -5.45 18.30
N TRP A 163 -15.41 -6.36 17.98
CA TRP A 163 -15.52 -6.93 16.63
C TRP A 163 -15.99 -5.88 15.61
N LEU A 164 -16.98 -5.07 15.97
CA LEU A 164 -17.45 -3.99 15.11
C LEU A 164 -16.36 -2.94 14.85
N LEU A 165 -15.61 -2.55 15.89
CA LEU A 165 -14.50 -1.60 15.75
C LEU A 165 -13.35 -2.21 14.93
N SER A 166 -13.06 -3.49 15.11
CA SER A 166 -12.08 -4.22 14.30
C SER A 166 -12.47 -4.22 12.83
N HIS A 167 -13.73 -4.54 12.49
CA HIS A 167 -14.24 -4.41 11.13
C HIS A 167 -14.02 -3.01 10.56
N ILE A 168 -14.43 -1.96 11.29
CA ILE A 168 -14.26 -0.56 10.84
C ILE A 168 -12.77 -0.23 10.60
N ALA A 169 -11.89 -0.63 11.51
CA ALA A 169 -10.45 -0.39 11.39
C ALA A 169 -9.86 -1.08 10.15
N LEU A 170 -10.28 -2.31 9.87
CA LEU A 170 -9.85 -3.08 8.71
C LEU A 170 -10.38 -2.47 7.40
N GLU A 171 -11.64 -2.03 7.35
CA GLU A 171 -12.24 -1.34 6.19
C GLU A 171 -11.51 -0.05 5.82
N VAL A 172 -11.02 0.72 6.80
CA VAL A 172 -10.30 1.98 6.56
C VAL A 172 -9.00 1.74 5.78
N GLY A 173 -8.30 0.64 6.08
CA GLY A 173 -7.07 0.25 5.38
C GLY A 173 -7.29 -0.34 3.98
N LEU A 174 -8.52 -0.75 3.64
CA LEU A 174 -8.81 -1.33 2.32
C LEU A 174 -8.95 -0.25 1.24
N PRO A 175 -8.54 -0.54 -0.01
CA PRO A 175 -8.85 0.28 -1.16
C PRO A 175 -10.37 0.43 -1.32
N LYS A 176 -10.84 1.61 -1.75
CA LYS A 176 -12.30 1.90 -1.83
C LYS A 176 -13.11 0.87 -2.61
N ARG A 177 -12.52 0.24 -3.64
CA ARG A 177 -13.19 -0.78 -4.45
C ARG A 177 -13.45 -2.10 -3.72
N LEU A 178 -12.66 -2.40 -2.69
CA LEU A 178 -12.72 -3.65 -1.92
C LEU A 178 -13.47 -3.49 -0.60
N ARG A 179 -13.86 -2.26 -0.26
CA ARG A 179 -14.66 -1.98 0.92
C ARG A 179 -16.07 -2.52 0.75
N MET A 180 -16.66 -2.95 1.85
CA MET A 180 -18.03 -3.44 1.86
C MET A 180 -19.02 -2.37 1.37
N SER A 181 -19.84 -2.75 0.39
CA SER A 181 -20.96 -1.92 -0.07
C SER A 181 -22.17 -2.09 0.85
N LYS A 182 -23.12 -1.15 0.79
CA LYS A 182 -24.41 -1.27 1.50
C LYS A 182 -25.17 -2.56 1.14
N GLU A 183 -24.98 -3.07 -0.07
CA GLU A 183 -25.61 -4.31 -0.52
C GLU A 183 -24.97 -5.53 0.14
N ASP A 184 -23.66 -5.49 0.37
CA ASP A 184 -22.92 -6.54 1.10
C ASP A 184 -23.37 -6.60 2.56
N TYR A 185 -23.51 -5.45 3.22
CA TYR A 185 -24.06 -5.39 4.59
C TYR A 185 -25.44 -6.06 4.66
N ARG A 186 -26.35 -5.71 3.74
CA ARG A 186 -27.69 -6.32 3.65
C ARG A 186 -27.66 -7.80 3.30
N ALA A 187 -26.67 -8.25 2.55
CA ALA A 187 -26.52 -9.67 2.20
C ALA A 187 -26.12 -10.48 3.44
N ILE A 188 -25.24 -9.95 4.27
CA ILE A 188 -24.81 -10.57 5.53
C ILE A 188 -25.97 -10.62 6.54
N GLU A 189 -26.68 -9.51 6.75
CA GLU A 189 -27.88 -9.48 7.62
C GLU A 189 -28.94 -10.50 7.19
N ARG A 190 -29.17 -10.66 5.87
CA ARG A 190 -30.11 -11.66 5.34
C ARG A 190 -29.62 -13.09 5.54
N ARG A 191 -28.31 -13.34 5.45
CA ARG A 191 -27.72 -14.68 5.67
C ARG A 191 -27.89 -15.12 7.13
N GLN A 192 -27.74 -14.17 8.06
CA GLN A 192 -27.97 -14.35 9.50
C GLN A 192 -29.39 -14.85 9.80
N SER A 193 -30.42 -14.33 9.11
CA SER A 193 -31.82 -14.71 9.37
C SER A 193 -32.18 -16.15 8.96
N VAL A 194 -31.34 -16.80 8.14
CA VAL A 194 -31.67 -18.06 7.45
C VAL A 194 -30.84 -19.24 7.96
N HIS A 195 -29.68 -19.01 8.56
CA HIS A 195 -28.69 -20.06 8.78
C HIS A 195 -28.74 -20.71 10.18
N ARG A 196 -29.41 -21.87 10.27
CA ARG A 196 -29.29 -22.81 11.40
C ARG A 196 -27.86 -23.27 11.71
N ASN A 197 -26.94 -23.13 10.74
CA ASN A 197 -25.55 -23.58 10.81
C ASN A 197 -24.54 -22.41 10.76
N TRP A 198 -24.95 -21.18 11.09
CA TRP A 198 -24.06 -20.01 11.00
C TRP A 198 -22.76 -20.17 11.81
N LEU A 199 -22.84 -20.83 12.97
CA LEU A 199 -21.67 -21.21 13.77
C LEU A 199 -20.65 -22.06 13.00
N PHE A 200 -21.09 -23.03 12.19
CA PHE A 200 -20.19 -23.87 11.39
C PHE A 200 -19.52 -23.08 10.26
N HIS A 201 -20.23 -22.09 9.69
CA HIS A 201 -19.65 -21.18 8.70
C HIS A 201 -18.54 -20.33 9.34
N LEU A 202 -18.82 -19.72 10.50
CA LEU A 202 -17.85 -18.90 11.23
C LEU A 202 -16.63 -19.72 11.69
N GLU A 203 -16.85 -20.94 12.20
CA GLU A 203 -15.80 -21.90 12.57
C GLU A 203 -14.88 -22.18 11.38
N ARG A 204 -15.45 -22.50 10.21
CA ARG A 204 -14.69 -22.76 8.99
C ARG A 204 -13.91 -21.55 8.50
N GLU A 205 -14.52 -20.36 8.50
CA GLU A 205 -13.83 -19.13 8.08
C GLU A 205 -12.68 -18.76 9.05
N CYS A 206 -12.85 -19.00 10.35
CA CYS A 206 -11.77 -18.83 11.33
C CYS A 206 -10.62 -19.81 11.05
N GLU A 207 -10.92 -21.09 10.80
CA GLU A 207 -9.90 -22.11 10.47
C GLU A 207 -9.16 -21.78 9.17
N GLU A 208 -9.88 -21.35 8.13
CA GLU A 208 -9.28 -20.95 6.84
C GLU A 208 -8.37 -19.72 6.97
N LEU A 209 -8.63 -18.84 7.95
CA LEU A 209 -7.80 -17.68 8.27
C LEU A 209 -6.73 -17.96 9.33
N GLY A 210 -6.62 -19.21 9.80
CA GLY A 210 -5.65 -19.63 10.82
C GLY A 210 -5.94 -19.11 12.22
N LEU A 211 -7.18 -18.69 12.51
CA LEU A 211 -7.58 -18.17 13.81
C LEU A 211 -8.02 -19.32 14.73
N PRO A 212 -7.56 -19.35 16.00
CA PRO A 212 -7.96 -20.39 16.94
C PRO A 212 -9.45 -20.26 17.30
N PHE A 213 -10.23 -21.31 17.08
CA PHE A 213 -11.65 -21.36 17.45
C PHE A 213 -11.96 -22.58 18.34
N GLU A 214 -12.46 -22.36 19.56
CA GLU A 214 -12.88 -23.45 20.47
C GLU A 214 -14.38 -23.43 20.75
N ARG A 215 -15.09 -24.33 20.06
CA ARG A 215 -16.55 -24.49 20.13
C ARG A 215 -17.09 -24.82 21.52
N ARG A 216 -16.38 -25.64 22.31
CA ARG A 216 -16.84 -26.12 23.63
C ARG A 216 -16.91 -25.04 24.71
N ARG A 217 -16.15 -23.96 24.56
CA ARG A 217 -16.10 -22.87 25.54
C ARG A 217 -16.79 -21.59 25.06
N LYS A 218 -17.40 -21.59 23.86
CA LYS A 218 -17.74 -20.36 23.12
C LYS A 218 -16.56 -19.36 23.18
N ASN A 219 -15.33 -19.88 23.12
CA ASN A 219 -14.14 -19.04 23.28
C ASN A 219 -13.76 -18.58 21.87
N TRP A 220 -14.39 -17.48 21.48
CA TRP A 220 -14.15 -16.83 20.20
C TRP A 220 -12.73 -16.28 20.17
N PRO A 221 -12.05 -16.34 19.02
CA PRO A 221 -10.68 -15.86 18.90
C PRO A 221 -10.60 -14.43 19.41
N VAL A 222 -9.94 -14.18 20.53
CA VAL A 222 -9.50 -12.81 20.87
C VAL A 222 -8.11 -12.71 20.28
N VAL A 223 -8.05 -12.45 18.98
CA VAL A 223 -6.77 -12.22 18.32
C VAL A 223 -6.45 -10.76 18.54
N GLU A 224 -5.29 -10.46 19.13
CA GLU A 224 -4.82 -9.08 19.12
C GLU A 224 -4.60 -8.68 17.66
N LEU A 225 -5.14 -7.54 17.23
CA LEU A 225 -5.00 -7.06 15.85
C LEU A 225 -3.51 -6.94 15.41
N SER A 226 -2.59 -6.85 16.37
CA SER A 226 -1.13 -6.90 16.21
C SER A 226 -0.60 -8.27 15.72
N GLU A 227 -1.24 -9.39 16.10
CA GLU A 227 -0.84 -10.74 15.72
C GLU A 227 -1.24 -11.11 14.28
N LEU A 228 -2.17 -10.35 13.68
CA LEU A 228 -2.65 -10.55 12.31
C LEU A 228 -1.72 -9.93 11.24
N GLY A 229 -0.58 -9.36 11.63
CA GLY A 229 0.40 -8.77 10.70
C GLY A 229 -0.10 -7.52 9.97
N ILE A 230 -1.20 -6.92 10.44
CA ILE A 230 -1.86 -5.79 9.79
C ILE A 230 -1.09 -4.51 10.14
N LYS A 231 -0.30 -4.04 9.18
CA LYS A 231 0.39 -2.76 9.31
C LYS A 231 -0.61 -1.62 9.12
N PHE A 232 -0.99 -0.97 10.20
CA PHE A 232 -1.58 0.36 10.12
C PHE A 232 -0.50 1.31 9.58
N SER A 233 -0.74 1.87 8.38
CA SER A 233 0.12 2.88 7.75
C SER A 233 -0.43 4.28 7.97
#